data_AF-A0A955ADT1-F1
#
_entry.id   AF-A0A955ADT1-F1
#
_cell.length_a   1.000
_cell.length_b   1.000
_cell.length_c   1.000
_cell.angle_alpha   90.00
_cell.angle_beta   90.00
_cell.angle_gamma   90.00
#
_symmetry.space_group_name_H-M   'P 1'
#
loop_
_entity.id
_entity.type
_entity.pdbx_description
1 polymer ?
#
loop_
_entity_poly.entity_id
_entity_poly.type
_entity_poly.pdbx_seq_one_letter_code
_entity_poly.pdbx_strand_id
1 'polypeptide(L)'
;PKFLPDNEVVREDFADYLGEAMAFDAAVGVLIEELERIGELDNTLVVISGDHGAPGFPRGKCNLYDFGTQVLLAARMPGKIVAGREIDKPVSLIDLASTYLEVAGLAATEDMNGQSLWSAMTSGEEDYEQDLRGFAITGRETHVDVAREAGYPYPMRGIRTKDHLYVINFKPERWPVAVPPLAAPLQRLSDMRQDSNGDLVRRTDIDFGPTRDYFFSHEDDPQLAPLWQLGLGLRPAEELYVVASDPDQMQNRADDPELADVKAQLREQLMDELKRNGDPRVVGTGDGFDRAPYRKPVPPDTGLPVEP
;
A
#
# COMPACT_ATOMS: atom_id res chain seq x y z
N PRO A 1 -7.31 -9.83 10.88
CA PRO A 1 -7.24 -8.40 11.24
C PRO A 1 -8.57 -7.89 11.80
N LYS A 2 -8.58 -7.05 12.84
CA LYS A 2 -9.83 -6.57 13.50
C LYS A 2 -10.77 -5.76 12.60
N PHE A 3 -10.28 -5.22 11.49
CA PHE A 3 -11.11 -4.48 10.53
C PHE A 3 -11.87 -5.39 9.53
N LEU A 4 -11.67 -6.71 9.59
CA LEU A 4 -12.41 -7.68 8.78
C LEU A 4 -13.43 -8.43 9.65
N PRO A 5 -14.67 -8.63 9.17
CA PRO A 5 -15.68 -9.39 9.90
C PRO A 5 -15.29 -10.86 9.96
N ASP A 6 -15.58 -11.49 11.11
CA ASP A 6 -15.28 -12.89 11.32
C ASP A 6 -16.41 -13.79 10.81
N ASN A 7 -16.41 -14.07 9.50
CA ASN A 7 -17.38 -14.94 8.84
C ASN A 7 -16.71 -15.92 7.87
N GLU A 8 -17.47 -16.90 7.38
CA GLU A 8 -16.97 -17.95 6.51
C GLU A 8 -16.35 -17.41 5.21
N VAL A 9 -17.04 -16.50 4.51
CA VAL A 9 -16.59 -15.91 3.25
C VAL A 9 -15.21 -15.25 3.39
N VAL A 10 -15.05 -14.44 4.45
CA VAL A 10 -13.79 -13.71 4.69
C VAL A 10 -12.67 -14.65 5.14
N ARG A 11 -12.99 -15.68 5.94
CA ARG A 11 -12.01 -16.69 6.35
C ARG A 11 -11.51 -17.51 5.18
N GLU A 12 -12.41 -17.92 4.28
CA GLU A 12 -12.08 -18.71 3.10
C GLU A 12 -11.21 -17.90 2.11
N ASP A 13 -11.60 -16.66 1.82
CA ASP A 13 -10.82 -15.74 0.97
C ASP A 13 -9.41 -15.47 1.55
N PHE A 14 -9.31 -15.24 2.87
CA PHE A 14 -8.01 -15.06 3.50
C PHE A 14 -7.18 -16.35 3.53
N ALA A 15 -7.81 -17.52 3.64
CA ALA A 15 -7.14 -18.81 3.55
C ALA A 15 -6.59 -19.05 2.13
N ASP A 16 -7.34 -18.68 1.09
CA ASP A 16 -6.89 -18.74 -0.30
C ASP A 16 -5.68 -17.83 -0.53
N TYR A 17 -5.70 -16.59 -0.01
CA TYR A 17 -4.53 -15.70 -0.04
C TYR A 17 -3.28 -16.32 0.60
N LEU A 18 -3.42 -16.99 1.74
CA LEU A 18 -2.31 -17.70 2.39
C LEU A 18 -1.88 -18.94 1.59
N GLY A 19 -2.81 -19.62 0.92
CA GLY A 19 -2.52 -20.72 -0.01
C GLY A 19 -1.65 -20.27 -1.18
N GLU A 20 -1.95 -19.11 -1.77
CA GLU A 20 -1.12 -18.51 -2.82
C GLU A 20 0.27 -18.11 -2.30
N ALA A 21 0.38 -17.63 -1.06
CA ALA A 21 1.67 -17.38 -0.43
C ALA A 21 2.49 -18.67 -0.26
N MET A 22 1.85 -19.79 0.08
CA MET A 22 2.52 -21.10 0.13
C MET A 22 2.93 -21.60 -1.26
N ALA A 23 2.11 -21.37 -2.29
CA ALA A 23 2.47 -21.69 -3.66
C ALA A 23 3.69 -20.88 -4.15
N PHE A 24 3.74 -19.59 -3.80
CA PHE A 24 4.89 -18.72 -4.05
C PHE A 24 6.15 -19.20 -3.33
N ASP A 25 6.06 -19.59 -2.06
CA ASP A 25 7.18 -20.17 -1.29
C ASP A 25 7.74 -21.42 -1.97
N ALA A 26 6.87 -22.32 -2.43
CA ALA A 26 7.29 -23.51 -3.19
C ALA A 26 8.01 -23.13 -4.50
N ALA A 27 7.52 -22.10 -5.21
CA ALA A 27 8.14 -21.61 -6.43
C ALA A 27 9.52 -20.97 -6.18
N VAL A 28 9.69 -20.25 -5.07
CA VAL A 28 11.00 -19.75 -4.63
C VAL A 28 11.96 -20.91 -4.37
N GLY A 29 11.49 -21.99 -3.73
CA GLY A 29 12.28 -23.21 -3.52
C GLY A 29 12.89 -23.74 -4.82
N VAL A 30 12.12 -23.82 -5.90
CA VAL A 30 12.60 -24.25 -7.22
C VAL A 30 13.72 -23.35 -7.76
N LEU A 31 13.60 -22.03 -7.59
CA LEU A 31 14.63 -21.07 -8.03
C LEU A 31 15.93 -21.22 -7.21
N ILE A 32 15.80 -21.47 -5.90
CA ILE A 32 16.94 -21.66 -5.00
C ILE A 32 17.66 -22.98 -5.31
N GLU A 33 16.91 -24.07 -5.53
CA GLU A 33 17.47 -25.37 -5.95
C GLU A 33 18.23 -25.25 -7.27
N GLU A 34 17.72 -24.47 -8.23
CA GLU A 34 18.42 -24.25 -9.50
C GLU A 34 19.73 -23.48 -9.31
N LEU A 35 19.75 -22.43 -8.48
CA LEU A 35 20.97 -21.69 -8.14
C LEU A 35 22.00 -22.61 -7.45
N GLU A 36 21.56 -23.52 -6.58
CA GLU A 36 22.43 -24.51 -5.94
C GLU A 36 22.99 -25.50 -6.97
N ARG A 37 22.12 -26.02 -7.85
CA ARG A 37 22.49 -26.99 -8.88
C ARG A 37 23.56 -26.47 -9.84
N ILE A 38 23.52 -25.18 -10.17
CA ILE A 38 24.53 -24.54 -11.04
C ILE A 38 25.74 -24.01 -10.26
N GLY A 39 25.74 -24.10 -8.93
CA GLY A 39 26.85 -23.67 -8.06
C GLY A 39 26.93 -22.16 -7.82
N GLU A 40 25.86 -21.40 -8.08
CA GLU A 40 25.85 -19.93 -7.97
C GLU A 40 25.12 -19.41 -6.71
N LEU A 41 24.47 -20.29 -5.94
CA LEU A 41 23.67 -19.88 -4.77
C LEU A 41 24.48 -19.09 -3.74
N ASP A 42 25.74 -19.47 -3.49
CA ASP A 42 26.59 -18.79 -2.51
C ASP A 42 27.20 -17.48 -3.04
N ASN A 43 27.17 -17.27 -4.36
CA ASN A 43 27.64 -16.06 -5.03
C ASN A 43 26.48 -15.09 -5.37
N THR A 44 25.25 -15.44 -5.03
CA THR A 44 24.05 -14.69 -5.40
C THR A 44 23.44 -13.99 -4.18
N LEU A 45 23.16 -12.69 -4.31
CA LEU A 45 22.24 -12.00 -3.41
C LEU A 45 20.81 -12.37 -3.80
N VAL A 46 20.10 -13.06 -2.90
CA VAL A 46 18.67 -13.34 -3.05
C VAL A 46 17.90 -12.35 -2.19
N VAL A 47 16.94 -11.64 -2.79
CA VAL A 47 16.00 -10.76 -2.09
C VAL A 47 14.57 -11.14 -2.46
N ILE A 48 13.71 -11.31 -1.46
CA ILE A 48 12.30 -11.66 -1.61
C ILE A 48 11.47 -10.54 -1.00
N SER A 49 10.50 -10.05 -1.78
CA SER A 49 9.55 -9.04 -1.32
C SER A 49 8.22 -9.10 -2.07
N GLY A 50 7.17 -8.54 -1.46
CA GLY A 50 5.98 -8.08 -2.19
C GLY A 50 6.18 -6.66 -2.73
N ASP A 51 5.36 -6.22 -3.68
CA ASP A 51 5.32 -4.82 -4.15
C ASP A 51 4.33 -3.96 -3.34
N HIS A 52 3.28 -4.58 -2.82
CA HIS A 52 2.28 -3.99 -1.92
C HIS A 52 1.62 -5.06 -1.01
N GLY A 53 0.80 -4.62 -0.06
CA GLY A 53 0.04 -5.50 0.84
C GLY A 53 -1.11 -6.25 0.16
N ALA A 54 -1.94 -6.94 0.94
CA ALA A 54 -2.94 -7.90 0.43
C ALA A 54 -3.98 -7.22 -0.50
N PRO A 55 -4.17 -7.70 -1.74
CA PRO A 55 -5.21 -7.20 -2.66
C PRO A 55 -6.59 -7.75 -2.31
N GLY A 56 -7.66 -7.07 -2.73
CA GLY A 56 -9.04 -7.58 -2.61
C GLY A 56 -9.70 -7.43 -1.22
N PHE A 57 -8.94 -6.98 -0.22
CA PHE A 57 -9.43 -6.75 1.14
C PHE A 57 -9.53 -5.24 1.46
N PRO A 58 -10.56 -4.80 2.20
CA PRO A 58 -10.61 -3.44 2.73
C PRO A 58 -9.34 -3.13 3.54
N ARG A 59 -8.86 -1.88 3.43
CA ARG A 59 -7.61 -1.41 4.06
C ARG A 59 -6.32 -2.12 3.57
N GLY A 60 -6.42 -3.06 2.64
CA GLY A 60 -5.29 -3.70 1.96
C GLY A 60 -4.71 -2.81 0.86
N LYS A 61 -4.25 -3.41 -0.25
CA LYS A 61 -3.71 -2.72 -1.43
C LYS A 61 -4.50 -1.46 -1.77
N CYS A 62 -3.77 -0.42 -2.21
CA CYS A 62 -4.28 0.93 -2.49
C CYS A 62 -4.63 1.77 -1.25
N ASN A 63 -4.33 1.29 -0.04
CA ASN A 63 -4.42 2.06 1.18
C ASN A 63 -3.04 2.20 1.82
N LEU A 64 -2.87 3.19 2.70
CA LEU A 64 -1.57 3.48 3.33
C LEU A 64 -1.43 2.86 4.73
N TYR A 65 -2.36 2.00 5.14
CA TYR A 65 -2.28 1.22 6.38
C TYR A 65 -1.28 0.07 6.22
N ASP A 66 -0.78 -0.46 7.33
CA ASP A 66 0.25 -1.52 7.29
C ASP A 66 -0.25 -2.76 6.50
N PHE A 67 -1.52 -3.11 6.59
CA PHE A 67 -2.08 -4.21 5.80
C PHE A 67 -2.02 -4.00 4.27
N GLY A 68 -1.94 -2.76 3.81
CA GLY A 68 -1.82 -2.38 2.41
C GLY A 68 -0.40 -2.04 1.94
N THR A 69 0.54 -1.77 2.86
CA THR A 69 1.89 -1.27 2.53
C THR A 69 3.02 -2.09 3.12
N GLN A 70 2.81 -2.80 4.22
CA GLN A 70 3.82 -3.66 4.83
C GLN A 70 3.89 -4.97 4.05
N VAL A 71 5.09 -5.27 3.56
CA VAL A 71 5.40 -6.46 2.79
C VAL A 71 6.53 -7.23 3.46
N LEU A 72 6.63 -8.53 3.16
CA LEU A 72 7.85 -9.28 3.44
C LEU A 72 9.03 -8.56 2.77
N LEU A 73 10.15 -8.45 3.46
CA LEU A 73 11.44 -8.15 2.86
C LEU A 73 12.50 -9.03 3.52
N ALA A 74 12.98 -10.03 2.80
CA ALA A 74 14.02 -10.95 3.25
C ALA A 74 15.19 -10.95 2.27
N ALA A 75 16.42 -11.00 2.79
CA ALA A 75 17.64 -11.03 1.98
C ALA A 75 18.62 -12.10 2.47
N ARG A 76 19.31 -12.76 1.54
CA ARG A 76 20.34 -13.77 1.82
C ARG A 76 21.53 -13.59 0.89
N MET A 77 22.72 -13.55 1.48
CA MET A 77 23.99 -13.72 0.76
C MET A 77 25.02 -14.33 1.72
N PRO A 78 25.35 -15.63 1.59
CA PRO A 78 26.26 -16.32 2.51
C PRO A 78 27.62 -15.64 2.64
N GLY A 79 28.13 -15.57 3.87
CA GLY A 79 29.41 -14.94 4.17
C GLY A 79 29.43 -13.40 4.03
N LYS A 80 28.29 -12.77 3.71
CA LYS A 80 28.14 -11.32 3.64
C LYS A 80 27.05 -10.81 4.57
N ILE A 81 25.82 -11.32 4.42
CA ILE A 81 24.67 -10.98 5.26
C ILE A 81 24.68 -11.84 6.53
N VAL A 82 24.41 -11.22 7.69
CA VAL A 82 24.30 -11.92 8.98
C VAL A 82 23.01 -12.76 9.00
N ALA A 83 23.14 -14.08 9.10
CA ALA A 83 22.01 -14.98 9.16
C ALA A 83 21.16 -14.77 10.43
N GLY A 84 19.84 -14.76 10.27
CA GLY A 84 18.89 -14.60 11.38
C GLY A 84 18.80 -13.19 11.96
N ARG A 85 19.43 -12.19 11.31
CA ARG A 85 19.33 -10.79 11.71
C ARG A 85 17.95 -10.24 11.32
N GLU A 86 17.29 -9.61 12.28
CA GLU A 86 16.05 -8.86 12.09
C GLU A 86 16.37 -7.36 12.17
N ILE A 87 15.72 -6.56 11.32
CA ILE A 87 15.81 -5.09 11.33
C ILE A 87 14.44 -4.58 11.74
N ASP A 88 14.38 -3.91 12.89
CA ASP A 88 13.12 -3.44 13.48
C ASP A 88 12.67 -2.08 12.90
N LYS A 89 13.62 -1.29 12.42
CA LYS A 89 13.33 0.03 11.84
C LYS A 89 12.59 -0.10 10.50
N PRO A 90 11.57 0.76 10.25
CA PRO A 90 10.93 0.82 8.95
C PRO A 90 11.93 1.16 7.82
N VAL A 91 11.87 0.36 6.76
CA VAL A 91 12.57 0.55 5.49
C VAL A 91 11.55 0.61 4.35
N SER A 92 11.98 0.91 3.12
CA SER A 92 11.11 0.99 1.95
C SER A 92 11.72 0.27 0.75
N LEU A 93 10.89 -0.22 -0.17
CA LEU A 93 11.38 -0.91 -1.37
C LEU A 93 12.24 -0.01 -2.27
N ILE A 94 12.13 1.32 -2.15
CA ILE A 94 13.01 2.26 -2.86
C ILE A 94 14.48 2.15 -2.41
N ASP A 95 14.73 1.57 -1.23
CA ASP A 95 16.07 1.35 -0.67
C ASP A 95 16.83 0.24 -1.40
N LEU A 96 16.11 -0.65 -2.07
CA LEU A 96 16.70 -1.79 -2.76
C LEU A 96 17.60 -1.35 -3.91
N ALA A 97 17.23 -0.29 -4.63
CA ALA A 97 18.04 0.22 -5.74
C ALA A 97 19.43 0.65 -5.27
N SER A 98 19.52 1.48 -4.22
CA SER A 98 20.78 1.88 -3.61
C SER A 98 21.54 0.70 -2.99
N THR A 99 20.81 -0.25 -2.39
CA THR A 99 21.39 -1.47 -1.82
C THR A 99 22.08 -2.32 -2.89
N TYR A 100 21.43 -2.53 -4.04
CA TYR A 100 21.99 -3.32 -5.14
C TYR A 100 23.23 -2.66 -5.76
N LEU A 101 23.23 -1.33 -5.88
CA LEU A 101 24.41 -0.60 -6.33
C LEU A 101 25.58 -0.80 -5.36
N GLU A 102 25.36 -0.65 -4.05
CA GLU A 102 26.42 -0.83 -3.06
C GLU A 102 26.96 -2.27 -3.07
N VAL A 103 26.09 -3.27 -3.17
CA VAL A 103 26.48 -4.69 -3.31
C VAL A 103 27.36 -4.92 -4.55
N ALA A 104 27.07 -4.23 -5.65
CA ALA A 104 27.85 -4.27 -6.87
C ALA A 104 29.14 -3.41 -6.82
N GLY A 105 29.42 -2.72 -5.72
CA GLY A 105 30.55 -1.80 -5.59
C GLY A 105 30.37 -0.49 -6.37
N LEU A 106 29.13 -0.11 -6.66
CA LEU A 106 28.75 1.11 -7.35
C LEU A 106 28.17 2.13 -6.38
N ALA A 107 28.36 3.42 -6.69
CA ALA A 107 27.75 4.50 -5.91
C ALA A 107 26.28 4.71 -6.31
N ALA A 108 25.44 5.04 -5.34
CA ALA A 108 24.10 5.55 -5.61
C ALA A 108 24.17 6.89 -6.36
N THR A 109 23.17 7.18 -7.20
CA THR A 109 23.06 8.45 -7.90
C THR A 109 22.33 9.48 -7.05
N GLU A 110 22.62 10.78 -7.25
CA GLU A 110 22.08 11.88 -6.43
C GLU A 110 20.54 12.01 -6.50
N ASP A 111 19.91 11.47 -7.54
CA ASP A 111 18.46 11.47 -7.77
C ASP A 111 17.73 10.31 -7.08
N MET A 112 18.44 9.34 -6.50
CA MET A 112 17.80 8.28 -5.72
C MET A 112 17.33 8.80 -4.36
N ASN A 113 16.15 8.35 -3.93
CA ASN A 113 15.59 8.70 -2.62
C ASN A 113 15.75 7.58 -1.57
N GLY A 114 16.20 6.40 -2.00
CA GLY A 114 16.47 5.27 -1.12
C GLY A 114 17.76 5.43 -0.32
N GLN A 115 17.81 4.75 0.82
CA GLN A 115 19.01 4.58 1.63
C GLN A 115 19.44 3.12 1.51
N SER A 116 20.72 2.86 1.22
CA SER A 116 21.20 1.48 1.18
C SER A 116 21.02 0.78 2.53
N LEU A 117 20.55 -0.46 2.50
CA LEU A 117 20.36 -1.32 3.67
C LEU A 117 21.59 -2.20 3.95
N TRP A 118 22.62 -2.12 3.10
CA TRP A 118 23.73 -3.06 3.10
C TRP A 118 24.49 -3.10 4.43
N SER A 119 24.82 -1.93 4.98
CA SER A 119 25.48 -1.82 6.29
C SER A 119 24.64 -2.43 7.42
N ALA A 120 23.31 -2.26 7.36
CA ALA A 120 22.39 -2.81 8.35
C ALA A 120 22.18 -4.33 8.23
N MET A 121 22.56 -4.97 7.11
CA MET A 121 22.41 -6.41 6.91
C MET A 121 23.72 -7.20 7.08
N THR A 122 24.88 -6.56 6.95
CA THR A 122 26.18 -7.24 6.90
C THR A 122 26.92 -7.24 8.23
N SER A 123 27.89 -8.16 8.37
CA SER A 123 28.68 -8.30 9.59
C SER A 123 29.76 -7.20 9.68
N GLY A 124 29.55 -6.24 10.56
CA GLY A 124 30.58 -5.31 11.05
C GLY A 124 30.72 -5.39 12.57
N GLU A 125 31.73 -4.75 13.15
CA GLU A 125 31.88 -4.65 14.62
C GLU A 125 30.81 -3.75 15.25
N GLU A 126 30.04 -3.01 14.46
CA GLU A 126 29.00 -2.06 14.88
C GLU A 126 27.62 -2.44 14.33
N ASP A 127 26.58 -2.17 15.12
CA ASP A 127 25.18 -2.31 14.72
C ASP A 127 24.72 -1.05 13.95
N TYR A 128 24.81 -1.11 12.62
CA TYR A 128 24.45 -0.01 11.74
C TYR A 128 22.93 0.15 11.53
N GLU A 129 22.07 -0.63 12.20
CA GLU A 129 20.63 -0.34 12.19
C GLU A 129 20.35 1.08 12.70
N GLN A 130 21.16 1.58 13.64
CA GLN A 130 21.00 2.92 14.18
C GLN A 130 21.17 4.03 13.14
N ASP A 131 21.88 3.77 12.04
CA ASP A 131 22.11 4.73 10.95
C ASP A 131 20.98 4.73 9.91
N LEU A 132 20.09 3.74 9.93
CA LEU A 132 18.89 3.77 9.11
C LEU A 132 17.98 4.93 9.51
N ARG A 133 17.39 5.59 8.52
CA ARG A 133 16.48 6.73 8.69
C ARG A 133 15.30 6.43 9.63
N GLY A 134 14.88 5.17 9.74
CA GLY A 134 13.88 4.73 10.70
C GLY A 134 12.43 5.11 10.37
N PHE A 135 12.16 5.49 9.12
CA PHE A 135 10.81 5.76 8.63
C PHE A 135 10.66 5.36 7.16
N ALA A 136 9.41 5.09 6.75
CA ALA A 136 9.03 4.89 5.36
C ALA A 136 7.96 5.91 4.95
N ILE A 137 8.10 6.47 3.74
CA ILE A 137 7.07 7.30 3.11
C ILE A 137 6.27 6.42 2.15
N THR A 138 4.95 6.48 2.23
CA THR A 138 4.03 5.77 1.35
C THR A 138 3.08 6.78 0.70
N GLY A 139 2.61 6.47 -0.51
CA GLY A 139 1.75 7.39 -1.24
C GLY A 139 0.90 6.71 -2.29
N ARG A 140 -0.32 7.19 -2.46
CA ARG A 140 -1.20 6.84 -3.59
C ARG A 140 -1.71 8.11 -4.22
N GLU A 141 -1.63 8.17 -5.54
CA GLU A 141 -2.20 9.26 -6.34
C GLU A 141 -3.44 8.77 -7.08
N THR A 142 -3.24 7.88 -8.05
CA THR A 142 -4.27 7.23 -8.87
C THR A 142 -4.12 5.72 -8.82
N HIS A 143 -5.21 4.98 -9.00
CA HIS A 143 -5.15 3.54 -9.26
C HIS A 143 -6.11 3.14 -10.39
N VAL A 144 -7.43 3.19 -10.16
CA VAL A 144 -8.44 2.96 -11.19
C VAL A 144 -9.02 4.28 -11.71
N ASP A 145 -8.87 4.50 -13.02
CA ASP A 145 -9.28 5.71 -13.74
C ASP A 145 -10.80 5.92 -13.83
N VAL A 146 -11.58 4.89 -13.54
CA VAL A 146 -13.06 4.93 -13.55
C VAL A 146 -13.68 4.75 -12.16
N ALA A 147 -12.88 4.65 -11.09
CA ALA A 147 -13.39 4.42 -9.74
C ALA A 147 -14.20 5.62 -9.21
N ARG A 148 -13.90 6.82 -9.71
CA ARG A 148 -14.55 8.08 -9.34
C ARG A 148 -14.99 8.83 -10.57
N GLU A 149 -16.01 9.67 -10.38
CA GLU A 149 -16.51 10.56 -11.41
C GLU A 149 -15.37 11.38 -12.05
N ALA A 150 -15.43 11.53 -13.37
CA ALA A 150 -14.44 12.25 -14.17
C ALA A 150 -12.97 11.76 -14.03
N GLY A 151 -12.72 10.59 -13.42
CA GLY A 151 -11.40 10.01 -13.24
C GLY A 151 -10.53 10.73 -12.21
N TYR A 152 -11.14 11.36 -11.20
CA TYR A 152 -10.39 12.04 -10.15
C TYR A 152 -9.55 11.07 -9.28
N PRO A 153 -8.33 11.49 -8.89
CA PRO A 153 -7.51 10.73 -7.93
C PRO A 153 -8.08 10.80 -6.50
N TYR A 154 -7.62 9.88 -5.66
CA TYR A 154 -7.70 9.99 -4.20
C TYR A 154 -6.28 10.09 -3.61
N PRO A 155 -5.71 11.31 -3.62
CA PRO A 155 -4.34 11.56 -3.19
C PRO A 155 -4.17 11.35 -1.68
N MET A 156 -3.29 10.43 -1.32
CA MET A 156 -2.86 10.17 0.05
C MET A 156 -1.33 10.16 0.13
N ARG A 157 -0.80 10.63 1.25
CA ARG A 157 0.61 10.47 1.63
C ARG A 157 0.69 10.06 3.09
N GLY A 158 1.63 9.21 3.43
CA GLY A 158 1.82 8.74 4.79
C GLY A 158 3.29 8.62 5.16
N ILE A 159 3.55 8.74 6.45
CA ILE A 159 4.85 8.45 7.07
C ILE A 159 4.65 7.40 8.17
N ARG A 160 5.44 6.33 8.09
CA ARG A 160 5.44 5.21 9.04
C ARG A 160 6.79 5.19 9.76
N THR A 161 6.80 5.49 11.06
CA THR A 161 7.96 5.28 11.95
C THR A 161 7.83 3.93 12.66
N LYS A 162 8.69 3.56 13.62
CA LYS A 162 8.52 2.31 14.40
C LYS A 162 7.16 2.28 15.12
N ASP A 163 6.77 3.40 15.71
CA ASP A 163 5.65 3.47 16.65
C ASP A 163 4.38 4.07 16.06
N HIS A 164 4.49 4.87 14.99
CA HIS A 164 3.37 5.66 14.48
C HIS A 164 3.18 5.53 12.97
N LEU A 165 1.92 5.58 12.55
CA LEU A 165 1.52 5.82 11.17
C LEU A 165 0.73 7.13 11.12
N TYR A 166 1.21 8.09 10.33
CA TYR A 166 0.49 9.33 10.04
C TYR A 166 0.13 9.37 8.56
N VAL A 167 -1.12 9.72 8.23
CA VAL A 167 -1.64 9.81 6.85
C VAL A 167 -2.34 11.15 6.64
N ILE A 168 -2.09 11.77 5.48
CA ILE A 168 -2.84 12.91 4.97
C ILE A 168 -3.65 12.46 3.76
N ASN A 169 -4.97 12.65 3.85
CA ASN A 169 -5.90 12.56 2.72
C ASN A 169 -6.09 13.97 2.16
N PHE A 170 -5.54 14.28 0.98
CA PHE A 170 -5.59 15.64 0.43
C PHE A 170 -6.97 16.03 -0.13
N LYS A 171 -7.85 15.04 -0.32
CA LYS A 171 -9.21 15.18 -0.86
C LYS A 171 -10.20 14.34 -0.04
N PRO A 172 -10.37 14.62 1.27
CA PRO A 172 -11.21 13.82 2.16
C PRO A 172 -12.69 13.82 1.75
N GLU A 173 -13.12 14.80 0.97
CA GLU A 173 -14.46 14.90 0.39
C GLU A 173 -14.73 13.88 -0.73
N ARG A 174 -13.70 13.19 -1.24
CA ARG A 174 -13.84 12.17 -2.28
C ARG A 174 -13.95 10.78 -1.65
N TRP A 175 -14.63 9.86 -2.32
CA TRP A 175 -14.67 8.47 -1.88
C TRP A 175 -13.32 7.78 -2.14
N PRO A 176 -12.70 7.14 -1.13
CA PRO A 176 -11.37 6.56 -1.26
C PRO A 176 -11.33 5.35 -2.19
N VAL A 177 -12.43 4.58 -2.25
CA VAL A 177 -12.56 3.38 -3.08
C VAL A 177 -13.37 3.69 -4.33
N ALA A 178 -14.65 4.02 -4.17
CA ALA A 178 -15.56 4.43 -5.24
C ALA A 178 -16.83 5.05 -4.61
N VAL A 179 -17.60 5.82 -5.39
CA VAL A 179 -18.86 6.44 -4.91
C VAL A 179 -19.94 5.36 -4.71
N PRO A 180 -20.55 5.19 -3.53
CA PRO A 180 -21.62 4.21 -3.33
C PRO A 180 -22.96 4.60 -4.00
N PRO A 181 -23.93 3.67 -4.13
CA PRO A 181 -23.91 2.29 -3.68
C PRO A 181 -22.90 1.44 -4.46
N LEU A 182 -22.13 0.60 -3.76
CA LEU A 182 -21.01 -0.13 -4.36
C LEU A 182 -21.46 -1.40 -5.11
N ALA A 183 -22.58 -1.99 -4.71
CA ALA A 183 -23.19 -3.14 -5.39
C ALA A 183 -23.98 -2.76 -6.67
N ALA A 184 -24.19 -1.46 -6.95
CA ALA A 184 -24.99 -1.05 -8.09
C ALA A 184 -24.23 -1.17 -9.43
N PRO A 185 -24.90 -1.61 -10.52
CA PRO A 185 -24.31 -1.59 -11.85
C PRO A 185 -24.03 -0.15 -12.30
N LEU A 186 -22.92 0.07 -13.00
CA LEU A 186 -22.58 1.39 -13.53
C LEU A 186 -23.30 1.70 -14.85
N GLN A 187 -23.46 3.01 -15.12
CA GLN A 187 -24.11 3.51 -16.34
C GLN A 187 -23.38 3.10 -17.64
N ARG A 188 -22.06 2.85 -17.60
CA ARG A 188 -21.27 2.47 -18.78
C ARG A 188 -20.66 1.09 -18.62
N LEU A 189 -20.86 0.24 -19.61
CA LEU A 189 -20.25 -1.10 -19.67
C LEU A 189 -18.72 -1.06 -19.66
N SER A 190 -18.10 0.02 -20.17
CA SER A 190 -16.64 0.24 -20.09
C SER A 190 -16.12 0.38 -18.65
N ASP A 191 -17.00 0.77 -17.73
CA ASP A 191 -16.66 0.97 -16.32
C ASP A 191 -16.81 -0.35 -15.52
N MET A 192 -17.28 -1.40 -16.21
CA MET A 192 -17.46 -2.75 -15.70
C MET A 192 -16.40 -3.69 -16.28
N ARG A 193 -16.06 -4.75 -15.54
CA ARG A 193 -15.21 -5.86 -15.98
C ARG A 193 -15.96 -7.17 -15.74
N GLN A 194 -15.66 -8.23 -16.48
CA GLN A 194 -16.12 -9.57 -16.10
C GLN A 194 -15.29 -10.10 -14.93
N ASP A 195 -15.96 -10.61 -13.89
CA ASP A 195 -15.32 -11.40 -12.85
C ASP A 195 -14.99 -12.84 -13.33
N SER A 196 -14.52 -13.69 -12.42
CA SER A 196 -14.21 -15.09 -12.70
C SER A 196 -15.44 -15.94 -13.10
N ASN A 197 -16.65 -15.47 -12.80
CA ASN A 197 -17.91 -16.14 -13.14
C ASN A 197 -18.52 -15.59 -14.45
N GLY A 198 -17.94 -14.53 -15.02
CA GLY A 198 -18.42 -13.88 -16.24
C GLY A 198 -19.42 -12.76 -15.99
N ASP A 199 -19.70 -12.41 -14.73
CA ASP A 199 -20.62 -11.35 -14.36
C ASP A 199 -19.96 -9.98 -14.49
N LEU A 200 -20.73 -8.98 -14.94
CA LEU A 200 -20.24 -7.62 -15.06
C LEU A 200 -20.23 -6.93 -13.71
N VAL A 201 -19.02 -6.54 -13.27
CA VAL A 201 -18.76 -5.96 -11.95
C VAL A 201 -17.99 -4.64 -12.06
N ARG A 202 -18.32 -3.71 -11.18
CA ARG A 202 -17.75 -2.37 -11.15
C ARG A 202 -16.25 -2.39 -10.87
N ARG A 203 -15.48 -1.60 -11.64
CA ARG A 203 -14.06 -1.33 -11.31
C ARG A 203 -13.97 -0.30 -10.18
N THR A 204 -13.20 -0.62 -9.14
CA THR A 204 -12.97 0.24 -7.97
C THR A 204 -11.51 0.17 -7.54
N ASP A 205 -11.09 1.00 -6.60
CA ASP A 205 -9.72 0.95 -6.04
C ASP A 205 -9.49 -0.24 -5.05
N ILE A 206 -10.34 -1.26 -5.11
CA ILE A 206 -10.16 -2.56 -4.44
C ILE A 206 -10.33 -3.68 -5.47
N ASP A 207 -9.34 -4.58 -5.50
CA ASP A 207 -9.32 -5.71 -6.45
C ASP A 207 -10.49 -6.67 -6.21
N PHE A 208 -10.79 -7.51 -7.21
CA PHE A 208 -11.85 -8.51 -7.13
C PHE A 208 -11.51 -9.57 -6.08
N GLY A 209 -12.50 -9.94 -5.27
CA GLY A 209 -12.36 -10.95 -4.23
C GLY A 209 -13.65 -11.14 -3.41
N PRO A 210 -13.90 -12.34 -2.87
CA PRO A 210 -15.08 -12.62 -2.05
C PRO A 210 -15.27 -11.65 -0.88
N THR A 211 -14.19 -11.23 -0.20
CA THR A 211 -14.28 -10.28 0.90
C THR A 211 -14.76 -8.92 0.43
N ARG A 212 -14.26 -8.42 -0.71
CA ARG A 212 -14.78 -7.17 -1.29
C ARG A 212 -16.28 -7.29 -1.57
N ASP A 213 -16.69 -8.37 -2.22
CA ASP A 213 -18.09 -8.56 -2.64
C ASP A 213 -19.02 -8.72 -1.44
N TYR A 214 -18.54 -9.34 -0.35
CA TYR A 214 -19.23 -9.36 0.93
C TYR A 214 -19.49 -7.95 1.45
N PHE A 215 -18.45 -7.09 1.52
CA PHE A 215 -18.64 -5.70 1.97
C PHE A 215 -19.56 -4.89 1.05
N PHE A 216 -19.53 -5.11 -0.26
CA PHE A 216 -20.37 -4.37 -1.21
C PHE A 216 -21.84 -4.77 -1.10
N SER A 217 -22.12 -6.07 -0.91
CA SER A 217 -23.48 -6.59 -0.76
C SER A 217 -24.13 -6.32 0.61
N HIS A 218 -23.31 -5.94 1.61
CA HIS A 218 -23.75 -5.66 2.99
C HIS A 218 -23.53 -4.18 3.37
N GLU A 219 -23.55 -3.26 2.40
CA GLU A 219 -23.37 -1.82 2.63
C GLU A 219 -24.37 -1.24 3.64
N ASP A 220 -25.62 -1.71 3.59
CA ASP A 220 -26.70 -1.25 4.47
C ASP A 220 -26.83 -2.07 5.78
N ASP A 221 -25.92 -3.02 6.05
CA ASP A 221 -25.97 -3.84 7.27
C ASP A 221 -25.49 -3.04 8.49
N PRO A 222 -26.36 -2.76 9.49
CA PRO A 222 -25.98 -2.00 10.68
C PRO A 222 -24.89 -2.65 11.52
N GLN A 223 -24.73 -3.98 11.45
CA GLN A 223 -23.69 -4.71 12.18
C GLN A 223 -22.33 -4.57 11.50
N LEU A 224 -22.31 -4.45 10.17
CA LEU A 224 -21.08 -4.26 9.39
C LEU A 224 -20.68 -2.80 9.27
N ALA A 225 -21.61 -1.85 9.46
CA ALA A 225 -21.40 -0.42 9.26
C ALA A 225 -20.09 0.15 9.84
N PRO A 226 -19.63 -0.19 11.07
CA PRO A 226 -18.34 0.29 11.58
C PRO A 226 -17.14 -0.18 10.76
N LEU A 227 -17.13 -1.45 10.34
CA LEU A 227 -16.06 -2.02 9.52
C LEU A 227 -16.13 -1.50 8.09
N TRP A 228 -17.34 -1.38 7.56
CA TRP A 228 -17.57 -0.78 6.24
C TRP A 228 -17.06 0.66 6.19
N GLN A 229 -17.33 1.46 7.23
CA GLN A 229 -16.82 2.83 7.34
C GLN A 229 -15.29 2.88 7.41
N LEU A 230 -14.65 1.97 8.16
CA LEU A 230 -13.18 1.88 8.25
C LEU A 230 -12.53 1.50 6.91
N GLY A 231 -13.18 0.66 6.11
CA GLY A 231 -12.66 0.13 4.87
C GLY A 231 -12.93 1.00 3.65
N LEU A 232 -14.19 1.39 3.48
CA LEU A 232 -14.77 1.91 2.23
C LEU A 232 -15.34 3.32 2.37
N GLY A 233 -15.63 3.75 3.60
CA GLY A 233 -16.18 5.06 3.95
C GLY A 233 -15.26 6.25 3.65
N LEU A 234 -15.84 7.46 3.66
CA LEU A 234 -15.07 8.71 3.64
C LEU A 234 -14.11 8.78 4.83
N ARG A 235 -12.95 9.41 4.62
CA ARG A 235 -11.88 9.50 5.62
C ARG A 235 -11.64 10.96 6.01
N PRO A 236 -11.22 11.23 7.26
CA PRO A 236 -10.82 12.57 7.66
C PRO A 236 -9.57 13.03 6.91
N ALA A 237 -9.28 14.33 6.93
CA ALA A 237 -8.12 14.90 6.25
C ALA A 237 -6.78 14.38 6.79
N GLU A 238 -6.73 14.10 8.10
CA GLU A 238 -5.54 13.60 8.80
C GLU A 238 -5.90 12.37 9.62
N GLU A 239 -5.00 11.38 9.63
CA GLU A 239 -5.11 10.18 10.43
C GLU A 239 -3.79 9.93 11.17
N LEU A 240 -3.87 9.52 12.43
CA LEU A 240 -2.70 9.16 13.25
C LEU A 240 -3.01 7.88 14.03
N TYR A 241 -2.14 6.88 13.92
CA TYR A 241 -2.27 5.60 14.61
C TYR A 241 -1.00 5.32 15.43
N VAL A 242 -1.18 4.85 16.67
CA VAL A 242 -0.10 4.38 17.55
C VAL A 242 0.02 2.86 17.38
N VAL A 243 0.85 2.44 16.43
CA VAL A 243 0.81 1.09 15.87
C VAL A 243 1.25 0.02 16.88
N ALA A 244 2.16 0.36 17.80
CA ALA A 244 2.59 -0.56 18.85
C ALA A 244 1.40 -1.06 19.73
N SER A 245 0.40 -0.21 19.97
CA SER A 245 -0.80 -0.56 20.74
C SER A 245 -2.03 -0.88 19.89
N ASP A 246 -2.01 -0.48 18.61
CA ASP A 246 -3.10 -0.64 17.65
C ASP A 246 -2.56 -1.16 16.31
N PRO A 247 -2.12 -2.43 16.24
CA PRO A 247 -1.44 -3.00 15.07
C PRO A 247 -2.36 -3.16 13.85
N ASP A 248 -3.68 -3.15 14.04
CA ASP A 248 -4.68 -3.17 12.97
C ASP A 248 -5.14 -1.74 12.57
N GLN A 249 -4.58 -0.71 13.23
CA GLN A 249 -4.89 0.71 13.02
C GLN A 249 -6.40 1.02 13.08
N MET A 250 -7.08 0.49 14.10
CA MET A 250 -8.53 0.63 14.30
C MET A 250 -8.95 2.00 14.84
N GLN A 251 -8.05 2.72 15.51
CA GLN A 251 -8.38 3.96 16.23
C GLN A 251 -7.57 5.13 15.69
N ASN A 252 -8.22 5.99 14.89
CA ASN A 252 -7.62 7.25 14.50
C ASN A 252 -7.55 8.20 15.72
N ARG A 253 -6.33 8.61 16.07
CA ARG A 253 -6.00 9.51 17.19
C ARG A 253 -5.50 10.87 16.72
N ALA A 254 -5.78 11.27 15.47
CA ALA A 254 -5.32 12.55 14.91
C ALA A 254 -5.87 13.79 15.66
N ASP A 255 -7.01 13.65 16.32
CA ASP A 255 -7.64 14.71 17.13
C ASP A 255 -7.34 14.59 18.62
N ASP A 256 -6.47 13.66 19.01
CA ASP A 256 -6.08 13.48 20.40
C ASP A 256 -5.11 14.60 20.85
N PRO A 257 -5.47 15.40 21.86
CA PRO A 257 -4.60 16.45 22.38
C PRO A 257 -3.25 15.94 22.92
N GLU A 258 -3.19 14.71 23.44
CA GLU A 258 -1.96 14.11 23.97
C GLU A 258 -0.96 13.75 22.85
N LEU A 259 -1.44 13.56 21.62
CA LEU A 259 -0.62 13.25 20.45
C LEU A 259 -0.43 14.45 19.51
N ALA A 260 -0.87 15.65 19.91
CA ALA A 260 -0.81 16.84 19.06
C ALA A 260 0.62 17.16 18.60
N ASP A 261 1.59 17.07 19.50
CA ASP A 261 3.01 17.31 19.19
C ASP A 261 3.58 16.23 18.25
N VAL A 262 3.24 14.96 18.50
CA VAL A 262 3.64 13.83 17.63
C VAL A 262 3.06 14.01 16.23
N LYS A 263 1.78 14.35 16.12
CA LYS A 263 1.13 14.64 14.83
C LYS A 263 1.83 15.78 14.10
N ALA A 264 2.12 16.88 14.81
CA ALA A 264 2.76 18.05 14.21
C ALA A 264 4.17 17.70 13.67
N GLN A 265 4.97 16.95 14.42
CA GLN A 265 6.30 16.52 14.01
C GLN A 265 6.26 15.58 12.79
N LEU A 266 5.42 14.54 12.82
CA LEU A 266 5.28 13.61 11.70
C LEU A 266 4.75 14.32 10.45
N ARG A 267 3.84 15.27 10.63
CA ARG A 267 3.33 16.10 9.54
C ARG A 267 4.42 16.99 8.94
N GLU A 268 5.20 17.68 9.77
CA GLU A 268 6.31 18.52 9.32
C GLU A 268 7.32 17.68 8.54
N GLN A 269 7.76 16.55 9.11
CA GLN A 269 8.70 15.63 8.48
C GLN A 269 8.17 15.10 7.14
N LEU A 270 6.91 14.64 7.08
CA LEU A 270 6.29 14.19 5.84
C LEU A 270 6.30 15.31 4.79
N MET A 271 5.85 16.51 5.15
CA MET A 271 5.77 17.62 4.20
C MET A 271 7.14 18.07 3.70
N ASP A 272 8.17 18.02 4.54
CA ASP A 272 9.53 18.37 4.14
C ASP A 272 10.13 17.33 3.20
N GLU A 273 9.90 16.04 3.45
CA GLU A 273 10.27 14.98 2.51
C GLU A 273 9.56 15.14 1.17
N LEU A 274 8.26 15.45 1.17
CA LEU A 274 7.51 15.67 -0.07
C LEU A 274 8.00 16.91 -0.83
N LYS A 275 8.36 18.00 -0.15
CA LYS A 275 8.96 19.20 -0.78
C LYS A 275 10.34 18.89 -1.35
N ARG A 276 11.19 18.21 -0.58
CA ARG A 276 12.55 17.83 -0.97
C ARG A 276 12.54 17.00 -2.25
N ASN A 277 11.56 16.12 -2.41
CA ASN A 277 11.38 15.27 -3.58
C ASN A 277 10.49 15.89 -4.68
N GLY A 278 10.09 17.15 -4.54
CA GLY A 278 9.33 17.87 -5.55
C GLY A 278 7.93 17.30 -5.83
N ASP A 279 7.25 16.73 -4.82
CA ASP A 279 5.92 16.15 -4.99
C ASP A 279 4.94 17.20 -5.57
N PRO A 280 4.37 16.98 -6.78
CA PRO A 280 3.50 17.96 -7.43
C PRO A 280 2.24 18.33 -6.64
N ARG A 281 1.81 17.48 -5.70
CA ARG A 281 0.69 17.75 -4.79
C ARG A 281 1.07 18.78 -3.71
N VAL A 282 2.36 18.92 -3.39
CA VAL A 282 2.88 19.79 -2.33
C VAL A 282 3.58 21.04 -2.88
N VAL A 283 4.43 20.92 -3.90
CA VAL A 283 5.21 22.07 -4.43
C VAL A 283 4.51 22.83 -5.55
N GLY A 284 3.50 22.22 -6.18
CA GLY A 284 2.76 22.78 -7.30
C GLY A 284 1.47 23.50 -6.90
N THR A 285 0.51 23.52 -7.81
CA THR A 285 -0.84 24.08 -7.58
C THR A 285 -1.71 23.21 -6.65
N GLY A 286 -1.21 22.05 -6.24
CA GLY A 286 -1.95 21.07 -5.44
C GLY A 286 -3.02 20.30 -6.23
N ASP A 287 -3.15 20.55 -7.53
CA ASP A 287 -4.14 19.92 -8.41
C ASP A 287 -3.57 19.46 -9.77
N GLY A 288 -2.23 19.39 -9.90
CA GLY A 288 -1.58 18.97 -11.15
C GLY A 288 -2.04 17.59 -11.64
N PHE A 289 -2.23 16.65 -10.72
CA PHE A 289 -2.74 15.30 -11.01
C PHE A 289 -4.25 15.26 -11.32
N ASP A 290 -4.98 16.35 -11.05
CA ASP A 290 -6.42 16.47 -11.35
C ASP A 290 -6.64 16.99 -12.78
N ARG A 291 -5.57 17.19 -13.56
CA ARG A 291 -5.57 17.75 -14.91
C ARG A 291 -4.83 16.83 -15.89
N ALA A 292 -5.06 17.04 -17.19
CA ALA A 292 -4.31 16.34 -18.24
C ALA A 292 -2.80 16.70 -18.16
N PRO A 293 -1.88 15.77 -18.48
CA PRO A 293 -2.13 14.42 -18.99
C PRO A 293 -2.35 13.35 -17.90
N TYR A 294 -2.20 13.69 -16.62
CA TYR A 294 -2.29 12.72 -15.51
C TYR A 294 -3.70 12.19 -15.28
N ARG A 295 -4.70 13.09 -15.34
CA ARG A 295 -6.09 12.69 -15.41
C ARG A 295 -6.42 12.32 -16.86
N LYS A 296 -6.65 11.03 -17.10
CA LYS A 296 -7.17 10.57 -18.39
C LYS A 296 -8.52 11.24 -18.64
N PRO A 297 -8.75 11.85 -19.81
CA PRO A 297 -10.09 12.29 -20.17
C PRO A 297 -10.99 11.06 -20.17
N VAL A 298 -11.98 11.05 -19.28
CA VAL A 298 -13.13 10.16 -19.45
C VAL A 298 -13.79 10.62 -20.75
N PRO A 299 -13.87 9.77 -21.81
CA PRO A 299 -14.52 10.18 -23.05
C PRO A 299 -15.93 10.70 -22.71
N PRO A 300 -16.35 11.85 -23.26
CA PRO A 300 -17.74 12.27 -23.14
C PRO A 300 -18.61 11.16 -23.75
N ASP A 301 -19.66 10.78 -23.03
CA ASP A 301 -20.61 9.77 -23.45
C ASP A 301 -21.09 10.05 -24.88
N THR A 302 -20.67 9.23 -25.85
CA THR A 302 -21.19 9.33 -27.22
C THR A 302 -22.40 8.41 -27.38
N GLY A 303 -23.51 8.76 -26.74
CA GLY A 303 -24.80 8.46 -27.34
C GLY A 303 -25.87 7.89 -26.44
N LEU A 304 -26.78 8.80 -26.07
CA LEU A 304 -28.24 8.66 -26.11
C LEU A 304 -28.91 7.70 -25.10
N PRO A 305 -30.10 8.10 -24.60
CA PRO A 305 -30.88 7.28 -23.70
C PRO A 305 -31.46 6.07 -24.44
N VAL A 306 -31.53 4.92 -23.79
CA VAL A 306 -32.57 3.95 -24.10
C VAL A 306 -33.69 4.18 -23.08
N GLU A 307 -34.81 4.68 -23.59
CA GLU A 307 -36.10 4.72 -22.88
C GLU A 307 -36.50 3.31 -22.38
N PRO A 308 -37.40 3.23 -21.39
CA PRO A 308 -37.44 2.19 -20.35
C PRO A 308 -37.52 0.73 -20.81
#